data_AF-A0A2K2BVG2-F1
#
_entry.id   AF-A0A2K2BVG2-F1
#
_cell.length_a   1.000
_cell.length_b   1.000
_cell.length_c   1.000
_cell.angle_alpha   90.00
_cell.angle_beta   90.00
_cell.angle_gamma   90.00
#
_symmetry.space_group_name_H-M   'P 1'
#
loop_
_entity.id
_entity.type
_entity.pdbx_description
1 polymer ?
#
loop_
_entity_poly.entity_id
_entity_poly.type
_entity_poly.pdbx_seq_one_letter_code
_entity_poly.pdbx_strand_id
1 'polypeptide(L)'
;YLPPFDPPRHDSAETICRALDLGVNVKMITADQLAIGKETGRRLGVGTNMYPSLVIAKMSQLLPFQLINELIEKADGFAKVF
;
A
#
# COMPACT_ATOMS: atom_id res chain seq x y z
N TYR A 1 0.93 22.23 12.84
CA TYR A 1 0.20 21.00 13.15
C TYR A 1 1.05 19.84 12.64
N LEU A 2 1.64 19.03 13.52
CA LEU A 2 2.33 17.81 13.10
C LEU A 2 1.25 16.77 12.77
N PRO A 3 1.27 16.13 11.59
CA PRO A 3 0.35 15.03 11.34
C PRO A 3 0.57 13.95 12.41
N PRO A 4 -0.50 13.35 12.96
CA PRO A 4 -0.37 12.27 13.93
C PRO A 4 0.38 11.10 13.28
N PHE A 5 1.52 10.74 13.85
CA PHE A 5 2.31 9.59 13.44
C PHE A 5 1.88 8.39 14.29
N ASP A 6 1.18 7.43 13.70
CA ASP A 6 0.88 6.16 14.34
C ASP A 6 2.04 5.18 14.06
N PRO A 7 2.89 4.87 15.06
CA PRO A 7 3.95 3.91 14.85
C PRO A 7 3.37 2.52 14.55
N PRO A 8 3.99 1.75 13.65
CA PRO A 8 3.59 0.36 13.43
C PRO A 8 3.68 -0.44 14.73
N ARG A 9 2.77 -1.40 14.91
CA ARG A 9 2.82 -2.30 16.06
C ARG A 9 4.08 -3.17 15.98
N HIS A 10 4.58 -3.56 17.15
CA HIS A 10 5.82 -4.34 17.28
C HIS A 10 5.78 -5.68 16.53
N ASP A 11 4.61 -6.26 16.36
CA ASP A 11 4.34 -7.56 15.73
C ASP A 11 3.96 -7.46 14.24
N SER A 12 3.79 -6.24 13.70
CA SER A 12 3.26 -6.06 12.35
C SER A 12 4.19 -6.62 11.27
N ALA A 13 5.50 -6.38 11.38
CA ALA A 13 6.47 -6.86 10.39
C ALA A 13 6.55 -8.40 10.38
N GLU A 14 6.55 -9.04 11.55
CA GLU A 14 6.53 -10.51 11.66
C GLU A 14 5.24 -11.09 11.06
N THR A 15 4.09 -10.48 11.38
CA THR A 15 2.79 -10.91 10.84
C THR A 15 2.74 -10.81 9.32
N ILE A 16 3.28 -9.73 8.75
CA ILE A 16 3.38 -9.53 7.30
C ILE A 16 4.29 -10.58 6.67
N CYS A 17 5.48 -10.79 7.24
CA CYS A 17 6.40 -11.81 6.75
C CYS A 17 5.75 -13.20 6.72
N ARG A 18 5.08 -13.58 7.82
CA ARG A 18 4.40 -14.87 7.92
C ARG A 18 3.25 -15.01 6.93
N ALA A 19 2.50 -13.93 6.67
CA ALA A 19 1.46 -13.96 5.65
C ALA A 19 2.05 -14.21 4.25
N LEU A 20 3.15 -13.53 3.92
CA LEU A 20 3.86 -13.72 2.64
C LEU A 20 4.41 -15.15 2.50
N ASP A 21 4.99 -15.72 3.56
CA ASP A 21 5.49 -17.10 3.59
C ASP A 21 4.37 -18.13 3.35
N LEU A 22 3.13 -17.80 3.72
CA LEU A 22 1.94 -18.62 3.48
C LEU A 22 1.31 -18.37 2.10
N GLY A 23 1.93 -17.56 1.25
CA GLY A 23 1.42 -17.19 -0.08
C GLY A 23 0.27 -16.18 -0.03
N VAL A 24 0.05 -15.52 1.10
CA VAL A 24 -0.97 -14.46 1.25
C VAL A 24 -0.31 -13.11 0.96
N ASN A 25 -0.70 -12.48 -0.14
CA ASN A 25 -0.20 -11.15 -0.48
C ASN A 25 -0.83 -10.09 0.44
N VAL A 26 0.02 -9.23 1.03
CA VAL A 26 -0.40 -8.12 1.89
C VAL A 26 -0.23 -6.81 1.15
N LYS A 27 -1.26 -5.96 1.14
CA LYS A 27 -1.24 -4.62 0.53
C LYS A 27 -1.55 -3.56 1.58
N MET A 28 -0.75 -2.49 1.62
CA MET A 28 -0.96 -1.38 2.55
C MET A 28 -2.00 -0.39 2.03
N ILE A 29 -2.90 0.08 2.89
CA ILE A 29 -3.82 1.19 2.61
C ILE A 29 -3.61 2.25 3.70
N THR A 30 -3.30 3.48 3.31
CA THR A 30 -3.05 4.58 4.27
C THR A 30 -3.64 5.91 3.82
N ALA A 31 -4.06 6.74 4.80
CA ALA A 31 -4.45 8.13 4.60
C ALA A 31 -3.23 9.07 4.42
N ASP A 32 -2.03 8.58 4.73
CA ASP A 32 -0.80 9.37 4.65
C ASP A 32 -0.42 9.77 3.22
N GLN A 33 0.54 10.70 3.13
CA GLN A 33 1.19 11.00 1.86
C GLN A 33 2.00 9.80 1.35
N LEU A 34 2.12 9.67 0.03
CA LEU A 34 2.80 8.55 -0.62
C LEU A 34 4.22 8.30 -0.09
N ALA A 35 4.99 9.35 0.19
CA ALA A 35 6.35 9.21 0.72
C ALA A 35 6.38 8.54 2.10
N ILE A 36 5.42 8.90 2.97
CA ILE A 36 5.28 8.31 4.30
C ILE A 36 4.83 6.85 4.17
N GLY A 37 3.81 6.58 3.34
CA GLY A 37 3.33 5.22 3.08
C GLY A 37 4.45 4.29 2.59
N LYS A 38 5.29 4.77 1.65
CA LYS A 38 6.45 4.00 1.16
C LYS A 38 7.49 3.72 2.25
N GLU A 39 7.80 4.69 3.10
CA GLU A 39 8.73 4.47 4.21
C GLU A 39 8.16 3.49 5.24
N THR A 40 6.87 3.58 5.56
CA THR A 40 6.19 2.62 6.45
C THR A 40 6.17 1.21 5.82
N GLY A 41 5.84 1.10 4.54
CA GLY A 41 5.86 -0.17 3.81
C GLY A 41 7.25 -0.82 3.77
N ARG A 42 8.31 0.00 3.59
CA ARG A 42 9.70 -0.45 3.67
C ARG A 42 10.06 -0.99 5.06
N ARG A 43 9.63 -0.29 6.13
CA ARG A 43 9.89 -0.72 7.52
C ARG A 43 9.15 -2.00 7.89
N LEU A 44 7.93 -2.16 7.38
CA LEU A 44 7.07 -3.30 7.68
C LEU A 44 7.31 -4.53 6.79
N GLY A 45 8.10 -4.40 5.71
CA GLY A 45 8.34 -5.48 4.77
C GLY A 45 7.19 -5.72 3.78
N VAL A 46 6.24 -4.80 3.65
CA VAL A 46 5.17 -4.86 2.63
C VAL A 46 5.71 -4.55 1.24
N GLY A 47 6.71 -3.68 1.15
CA GLY A 47 7.26 -3.18 -0.10
C GLY A 47 7.06 -1.68 -0.30
N THR A 48 7.39 -1.19 -1.49
CA THR A 48 7.42 0.26 -1.80
C THR A 48 6.83 0.61 -3.17
N ASN A 49 6.34 -0.38 -3.92
CA ASN A 49 5.60 -0.20 -5.16
C ASN A 49 4.18 0.31 -4.88
N MET A 50 4.10 1.51 -4.33
CA MET A 50 2.85 2.13 -3.89
C MET A 50 2.45 3.27 -4.81
N TYR A 51 1.14 3.49 -4.91
CA TYR A 51 0.54 4.51 -5.75
C TYR A 51 -0.43 5.40 -4.96
N PRO A 52 -0.63 6.67 -5.34
CA PRO A 52 -1.75 7.46 -4.83
C PRO A 52 -3.08 6.80 -5.22
N SER A 53 -4.06 6.80 -4.32
CA SER A 53 -5.43 6.33 -4.58
C SER A 53 -6.05 6.95 -5.84
N LEU A 54 -5.76 8.23 -6.10
CA LEU A 54 -6.21 8.98 -7.26
C LEU A 54 -5.77 8.35 -8.60
N VAL A 55 -4.66 7.61 -8.63
CA VAL A 55 -4.21 6.91 -9.85
C VAL A 55 -5.23 5.86 -10.26
N ILE A 56 -5.74 5.06 -9.31
CA ILE A 56 -6.78 4.07 -9.59
C ILE A 56 -8.06 4.76 -10.06
N ALA A 57 -8.49 5.81 -9.36
CA ALA A 57 -9.72 6.53 -9.67
C ALA A 57 -9.70 7.20 -11.05
N LYS A 58 -8.53 7.66 -11.52
CA LYS A 58 -8.37 8.21 -12.87
C LYS A 58 -8.29 7.10 -13.91
N MET A 59 -7.52 6.05 -13.65
CA MET A 59 -7.34 4.94 -14.57
C MET A 59 -8.63 4.16 -14.80
N SER A 60 -9.49 4.03 -13.79
CA SER A 60 -10.81 3.40 -13.92
C SER A 60 -11.75 4.10 -14.91
N GLN A 61 -11.50 5.37 -15.23
CA GLN A 61 -12.26 6.12 -16.23
C GLN A 61 -11.66 6.04 -17.65
N LEU A 62 -10.38 5.66 -17.76
CA LEU A 62 -9.60 5.79 -19.00
C LEU A 62 -9.13 4.45 -19.58
N LEU A 63 -8.98 3.42 -18.74
CA LEU A 63 -8.35 2.16 -19.09
C LEU A 63 -9.31 0.98 -18.95
N PRO A 64 -9.12 -0.10 -19.73
CA PRO A 64 -9.86 -1.34 -19.54
C PRO A 64 -9.63 -1.93 -18.14
N PHE A 65 -10.66 -2.61 -17.62
CA PHE A 65 -10.63 -3.26 -16.31
C PHE A 65 -9.41 -4.16 -16.08
N GLN A 66 -9.02 -4.94 -17.10
CA GLN A 66 -7.87 -5.85 -17.02
C GLN A 66 -6.56 -5.14 -16.63
N LEU A 67 -6.31 -3.97 -17.22
CA LEU A 67 -5.06 -3.22 -16.99
C LEU A 67 -5.03 -2.60 -15.58
N ILE A 68 -6.21 -2.22 -15.07
CA ILE A 68 -6.36 -1.73 -13.69
C ILE A 68 -6.14 -2.87 -12.70
N ASN A 69 -6.68 -4.07 -12.99
CA ASN A 69 -6.49 -5.24 -12.16
C ASN A 69 -5.01 -5.61 -12.03
N GLU A 70 -4.27 -5.63 -13.15
CA GLU A 70 -2.83 -5.89 -13.13
C GLU A 70 -2.06 -4.86 -12.27
N LEU A 71 -2.45 -3.59 -12.32
CA LEU A 71 -1.84 -2.56 -11.49
C LEU A 71 -2.12 -2.81 -10.01
N ILE A 72 -3.36 -3.15 -9.66
CA ILE A 72 -3.75 -3.47 -8.28
C ILE A 72 -2.99 -4.70 -7.79
N GLU A 73 -2.89 -5.75 -8.60
CA GLU A 73 -2.16 -6.99 -8.28
C GLU A 73 -0.68 -6.74 -8.04
N LYS A 74 -0.03 -5.91 -8.87
CA LYS A 74 1.40 -5.59 -8.77
C LYS A 74 1.74 -4.56 -7.68
N ALA A 75 0.78 -3.78 -7.20
CA ALA A 75 1.02 -2.74 -6.20
C ALA A 75 1.21 -3.32 -4.78
N ASP A 76 2.17 -2.78 -4.02
CA ASP A 76 2.37 -3.10 -2.60
C ASP A 76 1.40 -2.31 -1.70
N GLY A 77 0.76 -1.26 -2.23
CA GLY A 77 -0.19 -0.48 -1.47
C GLY A 77 -0.61 0.84 -2.11
N PHE A 78 -1.53 1.53 -1.42
CA PHE A 78 -2.09 2.80 -1.83
C PHE A 78 -2.10 3.82 -0.71
N ALA A 79 -1.80 5.07 -1.05
CA ALA A 79 -1.69 6.19 -0.14
C ALA A 79 -2.72 7.29 -0.46
N LYS A 80 -2.94 8.21 0.49
CA LYS A 80 -3.98 9.25 0.44
C LYS A 80 -5.38 8.67 0.20
N VAL A 81 -5.73 7.63 0.93
CA VAL A 81 -7.06 7.00 0.89
C VAL A 81 -7.91 7.60 2.01
N PHE A 82 -8.86 8.47 1.65
CA PHE A 82 -9.86 9.09 2.52
C PHE A 82 -10.99 9.70 1.67
#